data_AF-A0A9Q5CCX9-F1
#
_entry.id   AF-A0A9Q5CCX9-F1
#
_cell.length_a   1.000
_cell.length_b   1.000
_cell.length_c   1.000
_cell.angle_alpha   90.00
_cell.angle_beta   90.00
_cell.angle_gamma   90.00
#
_symmetry.space_group_name_H-M   'P 1'
#
loop_
_entity.id
_entity.type
_entity.pdbx_description
1 polymer ?
#
loop_
_entity_poly.entity_id
_entity_poly.type
_entity_poly.pdbx_seq_one_letter_code
_entity_poly.pdbx_strand_id
1 'polypeptide(L)'
;MTKHANIDWKTATHAAWTTDILKHGMDVMGVLKFSNGRHITRTDAAKLWATYWHKMDRVFFGHAADKGFGIERRCFTEAGEDGKNLHMHFAALAPITTKVFCAVANAVWVNMNRRTANYTCNWITPLLYAEQGAAYTAKSTKRFAIDETGLRHTWRNIDTKATLDFDTEAQITRITNAIGLEELEQAHEWVNVHIVNVKRRFEARQARGKAY
;
A
#
# COMPACT_ATOMS: atom_id res chain seq x y z
N MET A 1 -29.84 35.12 -0.91
CA MET A 1 -28.95 34.37 -1.81
C MET A 1 -27.72 33.93 -1.03
N THR A 2 -27.69 32.69 -0.58
CA THR A 2 -26.57 32.12 0.16
C THR A 2 -25.41 31.94 -0.82
N LYS A 3 -24.28 32.63 -0.61
CA LYS A 3 -23.05 32.38 -1.37
C LYS A 3 -22.66 30.93 -1.12
N HIS A 4 -22.86 30.03 -2.08
CA HIS A 4 -22.21 28.73 -2.05
C HIS A 4 -20.71 29.01 -2.03
N ALA A 5 -20.04 28.65 -0.93
CA ALA A 5 -18.59 28.70 -0.87
C ALA A 5 -18.06 27.84 -2.03
N ASN A 6 -17.14 28.38 -2.84
CA ASN A 6 -16.44 27.61 -3.86
C ASN A 6 -15.62 26.53 -3.13
N ILE A 7 -16.17 25.32 -3.02
CA ILE A 7 -15.48 24.18 -2.42
C ILE A 7 -14.35 23.78 -3.38
N ASP A 8 -13.11 23.83 -2.89
CA ASP A 8 -11.99 23.17 -3.58
C ASP A 8 -12.12 21.66 -3.42
N TRP A 9 -12.78 21.03 -4.39
CA TRP A 9 -13.02 19.59 -4.41
C TRP A 9 -11.72 18.77 -4.42
N LYS A 10 -10.61 19.28 -4.96
CA LYS A 10 -9.32 18.56 -4.94
C LYS A 10 -8.81 18.40 -3.51
N THR A 11 -8.85 19.50 -2.76
CA THR A 11 -8.46 19.52 -1.35
C THR A 11 -9.44 18.72 -0.50
N ALA A 12 -10.75 18.88 -0.73
CA ALA A 12 -11.78 18.14 0.01
C ALA A 12 -11.68 16.62 -0.20
N THR A 13 -11.52 16.15 -1.45
CA THR A 13 -11.38 14.72 -1.75
C THR A 13 -10.10 14.13 -1.15
N HIS A 14 -8.98 14.84 -1.26
CA HIS A 14 -7.73 14.40 -0.64
C HIS A 14 -7.82 14.31 0.89
N ALA A 15 -8.44 15.31 1.53
CA ALA A 15 -8.67 15.31 2.97
C ALA A 15 -9.61 14.17 3.40
N ALA A 16 -10.65 13.87 2.62
CA ALA A 16 -11.59 12.79 2.89
C ALA A 16 -10.88 11.42 2.88
N TRP A 17 -10.05 11.14 1.87
CA TRP A 17 -9.27 9.89 1.81
C TRP A 17 -8.21 9.81 2.90
N THR A 18 -7.56 10.92 3.23
CA THR A 18 -6.61 10.98 4.35
C THR A 18 -7.32 10.63 5.67
N THR A 19 -8.50 11.21 5.90
CA THR A 19 -9.33 10.94 7.08
C THR A 19 -9.80 9.49 7.12
N ASP A 20 -10.18 8.91 5.98
CA ASP A 20 -10.60 7.50 5.90
C ASP A 20 -9.48 6.55 6.32
N ILE A 21 -8.26 6.75 5.79
CA ILE A 21 -7.07 5.95 6.17
C ILE A 21 -6.81 6.02 7.68
N LEU A 22 -6.85 7.23 8.25
CA LEU A 22 -6.62 7.46 9.69
C LEU A 22 -7.72 6.83 10.54
N LYS A 23 -8.99 7.01 10.16
CA LYS A 23 -10.16 6.48 10.87
C LYS A 23 -10.16 4.96 10.92
N HIS A 24 -9.70 4.31 9.85
CA HIS A 24 -9.61 2.86 9.75
C HIS A 24 -8.35 2.28 10.40
N GLY A 25 -7.52 3.10 11.06
CA GLY A 25 -6.38 2.63 11.84
C GLY A 25 -5.29 1.94 11.02
N MET A 26 -5.21 2.22 9.70
CA MET A 26 -4.22 1.58 8.83
C MET A 26 -2.80 1.85 9.35
N ASP A 27 -2.00 0.80 9.45
CA ASP A 27 -0.69 0.79 10.08
C ASP A 27 0.45 0.50 9.10
N VAL A 28 0.14 0.29 7.83
CA VAL A 28 1.10 0.06 6.74
C VAL A 28 0.87 1.07 5.63
N MET A 29 1.97 1.56 5.05
CA MET A 29 1.95 2.25 3.76
C MET A 29 2.90 1.59 2.78
N GLY A 30 2.56 1.63 1.49
CA GLY A 30 3.47 1.15 0.47
C GLY A 30 3.24 1.71 -0.92
N VAL A 31 4.20 1.44 -1.79
CA VAL A 31 4.24 1.86 -3.18
C VAL A 31 4.70 0.68 -4.03
N LEU A 32 3.76 0.02 -4.70
CA LEU A 32 4.02 -1.07 -5.64
C LEU A 32 4.53 -0.49 -6.96
N LYS A 33 5.84 -0.51 -7.16
CA LYS A 33 6.49 -0.08 -8.40
C LYS A 33 6.78 -1.26 -9.32
N PHE A 34 6.79 -0.98 -10.62
CA PHE A 34 7.33 -1.90 -11.62
C PHE A 34 8.82 -1.64 -11.84
N SER A 35 9.55 -2.66 -12.31
CA SER A 35 10.97 -2.53 -12.70
C SER A 35 11.16 -1.47 -13.79
N ASN A 36 10.15 -1.32 -14.66
CA ASN A 36 10.06 -0.21 -15.60
C ASN A 36 8.62 0.28 -15.75
N GLY A 37 8.20 1.17 -14.83
CA GLY A 37 6.85 1.73 -14.80
C GLY A 37 6.45 2.53 -16.06
N ARG A 38 7.42 2.97 -16.88
CA ARG A 38 7.17 3.71 -18.13
C ARG A 38 6.80 2.82 -19.33
N HIS A 39 7.16 1.54 -19.27
CA HIS A 39 6.99 0.61 -20.39
C HIS A 39 5.92 -0.45 -20.15
N ILE A 40 5.38 -0.54 -18.92
CA ILE A 40 4.25 -1.40 -18.64
C ILE A 40 2.94 -0.72 -19.07
N THR A 41 2.06 -1.47 -19.72
CA THR A 41 0.73 -0.97 -20.08
C THR A 41 -0.17 -0.92 -18.84
N ARG A 42 -1.20 -0.07 -18.85
CA ARG A 42 -2.21 -0.01 -17.77
C ARG A 42 -2.91 -1.35 -17.56
N THR A 43 -3.21 -2.06 -18.65
CA THR A 43 -3.86 -3.38 -18.61
C THR A 43 -2.97 -4.41 -17.92
N ASP A 44 -1.69 -4.46 -18.26
CA ASP A 44 -0.74 -5.40 -17.64
C ASP A 44 -0.48 -5.03 -16.17
N ALA A 45 -0.37 -3.74 -15.86
CA ALA A 45 -0.21 -3.25 -14.49
C ALA A 45 -1.40 -3.66 -13.62
N ALA A 46 -2.64 -3.45 -14.10
CA ALA A 46 -3.86 -3.83 -13.40
C ALA A 46 -3.93 -5.35 -13.14
N LYS A 47 -3.54 -6.17 -14.12
CA LYS A 47 -3.45 -7.63 -13.94
C LYS A 47 -2.45 -8.00 -12.85
N LEU A 48 -1.26 -7.40 -12.85
CA LEU A 48 -0.24 -7.69 -11.84
C LEU A 48 -0.67 -7.24 -10.44
N TRP A 49 -1.33 -6.08 -10.30
CA TRP A 49 -1.88 -5.67 -9.01
C TRP A 49 -3.02 -6.57 -8.54
N ALA A 50 -3.89 -7.03 -9.44
CA ALA A 50 -4.92 -8.01 -9.12
C ALA A 50 -4.29 -9.32 -8.60
N THR A 51 -3.30 -9.85 -9.32
CA THR A 51 -2.57 -11.06 -8.92
C THR A 51 -1.87 -10.89 -7.58
N TYR A 52 -1.21 -9.74 -7.37
CA TYR A 52 -0.53 -9.44 -6.12
C TYR A 52 -1.49 -9.47 -4.93
N TRP A 53 -2.58 -8.72 -5.02
CA TRP A 53 -3.53 -8.63 -3.92
C TRP A 53 -4.26 -9.95 -3.68
N HIS A 54 -4.62 -10.68 -4.73
CA HIS A 54 -5.18 -12.02 -4.58
C HIS A 54 -4.18 -12.96 -3.89
N LYS A 55 -2.90 -12.94 -4.29
CA LYS A 55 -1.86 -13.75 -3.65
C LYS A 55 -1.66 -13.36 -2.19
N MET A 56 -1.64 -12.08 -1.87
CA MET A 56 -1.59 -11.59 -0.50
C MET A 56 -2.78 -12.11 0.32
N ASP A 57 -4.01 -11.94 -0.15
CA ASP A 57 -5.20 -12.42 0.55
C ASP A 57 -5.16 -13.94 0.76
N ARG A 58 -4.67 -14.71 -0.22
CA ARG A 58 -4.47 -16.17 -0.11
C ARG A 58 -3.39 -16.57 0.90
N VAL A 59 -2.28 -15.84 0.95
CA VAL A 59 -1.20 -16.08 1.92
C VAL A 59 -1.73 -15.92 3.34
N PHE A 60 -2.50 -14.87 3.60
CA PHE A 60 -3.00 -14.59 4.94
C PHE A 60 -4.24 -15.41 5.33
N PHE A 61 -5.16 -15.67 4.40
CA PHE A 61 -6.48 -16.23 4.72
C PHE A 61 -6.80 -17.56 4.01
N GLY A 62 -5.92 -18.08 3.16
CA GLY A 62 -6.14 -19.34 2.45
C GLY A 62 -7.42 -19.32 1.60
N HIS A 63 -8.23 -20.37 1.67
CA HIS A 63 -9.52 -20.43 0.97
C HIS A 63 -10.60 -19.49 1.53
N ALA A 64 -10.39 -18.91 2.72
CA ALA A 64 -11.32 -17.88 3.21
C ALA A 64 -11.27 -16.62 2.35
N ALA A 65 -10.17 -16.37 1.62
CA ALA A 65 -10.09 -15.28 0.65
C ALA A 65 -11.16 -15.38 -0.45
N ASP A 66 -11.52 -16.60 -0.86
CA ASP A 66 -12.59 -16.83 -1.85
C ASP A 66 -13.98 -16.54 -1.29
N LYS A 67 -14.09 -16.44 0.04
CA LYS A 67 -15.34 -16.19 0.78
C LYS A 67 -15.44 -14.74 1.27
N GLY A 68 -14.62 -13.84 0.73
CA GLY A 68 -14.63 -12.42 1.07
C GLY A 68 -13.80 -12.06 2.30
N PHE A 69 -12.78 -12.85 2.65
CA PHE A 69 -11.72 -12.37 3.54
C PHE A 69 -10.65 -11.66 2.71
N GLY A 70 -10.15 -10.54 3.22
CA GLY A 70 -9.09 -9.80 2.54
C GLY A 70 -8.40 -8.84 3.48
N ILE A 71 -7.17 -8.48 3.11
CA ILE A 71 -6.42 -7.46 3.85
C ILE A 71 -7.12 -6.13 3.63
N GLU A 72 -7.56 -5.49 4.72
CA GLU A 72 -8.14 -4.16 4.65
C GLU A 72 -7.11 -3.17 4.10
N ARG A 73 -7.43 -2.52 2.96
CA ARG A 73 -6.50 -1.68 2.20
C ARG A 73 -7.22 -0.60 1.40
N ARG A 74 -6.58 0.56 1.22
CA ARG A 74 -6.92 1.58 0.21
C ARG A 74 -5.82 1.65 -0.82
N CYS A 75 -6.17 1.63 -2.09
CA CYS A 75 -5.22 1.61 -3.21
C CYS A 75 -5.43 2.82 -4.12
N PHE A 76 -4.32 3.42 -4.58
CA PHE A 76 -4.31 4.63 -5.38
C PHE A 76 -3.27 4.53 -6.50
N THR A 77 -3.71 4.55 -7.75
CA THR A 77 -2.85 4.51 -8.94
C THR A 77 -2.24 5.88 -9.20
N GLU A 78 -0.97 5.90 -9.58
CA GLU A 78 -0.26 7.09 -10.01
C GLU A 78 0.59 6.80 -11.25
N ALA A 79 0.69 7.77 -12.16
CA ALA A 79 1.44 7.66 -13.40
C ALA A 79 2.65 8.62 -13.46
N GLY A 80 3.17 9.03 -12.30
CA GLY A 80 4.23 10.04 -12.20
C GLY A 80 3.79 11.43 -12.70
N GLU A 81 4.76 12.33 -12.81
CA GLU A 81 4.55 13.69 -13.33
C GLU A 81 4.33 13.70 -14.84
N ASP A 82 5.06 12.84 -15.57
CA ASP A 82 4.99 12.72 -17.02
C ASP A 82 3.82 11.87 -17.54
N GLY A 83 3.00 11.33 -16.63
CA GLY A 83 1.84 10.49 -16.95
C GLY A 83 2.20 9.08 -17.42
N LYS A 84 3.48 8.69 -17.40
CA LYS A 84 3.95 7.39 -17.91
C LYS A 84 4.43 6.46 -16.82
N ASN A 85 4.98 6.95 -15.71
CA ASN A 85 5.55 6.09 -14.67
C ASN A 85 4.49 5.47 -13.75
N LEU A 86 3.91 4.35 -14.16
CA LEU A 86 2.86 3.66 -13.41
C LEU A 86 3.38 3.02 -12.12
N HIS A 87 2.67 3.29 -11.02
CA HIS A 87 2.85 2.67 -9.71
C HIS A 87 1.56 2.80 -8.89
N MET A 88 1.43 2.01 -7.83
CA MET A 88 0.27 2.06 -6.94
C MET A 88 0.73 2.39 -5.52
N HIS A 89 0.18 3.44 -4.93
CA HIS A 89 0.26 3.66 -3.49
C HIS A 89 -0.84 2.85 -2.81
N PHE A 90 -0.56 2.39 -1.60
CA PHE A 90 -1.58 1.80 -0.76
C PHE A 90 -1.35 2.11 0.71
N ALA A 91 -2.43 2.09 1.47
CA ALA A 91 -2.42 1.94 2.92
C ALA A 91 -3.14 0.65 3.26
N ALA A 92 -2.69 -0.06 4.28
CA ALA A 92 -3.29 -1.31 4.72
C ALA A 92 -3.28 -1.44 6.24
N LEU A 93 -4.19 -2.26 6.76
CA LEU A 93 -4.14 -2.75 8.13
C LEU A 93 -3.51 -4.15 8.13
N ALA A 94 -2.41 -4.30 8.85
CA ALA A 94 -1.70 -5.56 8.93
C ALA A 94 -2.50 -6.59 9.76
N PRO A 95 -2.72 -7.81 9.24
CA PRO A 95 -3.36 -8.90 9.97
C PRO A 95 -2.42 -9.61 10.96
N ILE A 96 -1.15 -9.20 11.01
CA ILE A 96 -0.10 -9.68 11.92
C ILE A 96 0.76 -8.48 12.33
N THR A 97 1.80 -8.70 13.15
CA THR A 97 2.81 -7.69 13.46
C THR A 97 3.23 -6.90 12.22
N THR A 98 2.98 -5.59 12.23
CA THR A 98 3.07 -4.68 11.07
C THR A 98 4.35 -4.86 10.27
N LYS A 99 5.50 -4.98 10.96
CA LYS A 99 6.81 -5.12 10.31
C LYS A 99 6.96 -6.45 9.57
N VAL A 100 6.43 -7.53 10.14
CA VAL A 100 6.43 -8.86 9.49
C VAL A 100 5.51 -8.84 8.28
N PHE A 101 4.33 -8.22 8.40
CA PHE A 101 3.46 -8.01 7.25
C PHE A 101 4.16 -7.23 6.12
N CYS A 102 4.89 -6.14 6.44
CA CYS A 102 5.63 -5.40 5.43
C CYS A 102 6.68 -6.28 4.73
N ALA A 103 7.38 -7.15 5.46
CA ALA A 103 8.36 -8.07 4.89
C ALA A 103 7.68 -9.07 3.94
N VAL A 104 6.60 -9.72 4.38
CA VAL A 104 5.78 -10.63 3.56
C VAL A 104 5.28 -9.93 2.30
N ALA A 105 4.70 -8.74 2.45
CA ALA A 105 4.17 -7.93 1.36
C ALA A 105 5.24 -7.57 0.31
N ASN A 106 6.45 -7.28 0.77
CA ASN A 106 7.57 -6.93 -0.10
C ASN A 106 8.12 -8.16 -0.82
N ALA A 107 8.34 -9.26 -0.11
CA ALA A 107 8.79 -10.53 -0.70
C ALA A 107 7.79 -11.04 -1.76
N VAL A 108 6.48 -11.01 -1.47
CA VAL A 108 5.46 -11.41 -2.43
C VAL A 108 5.52 -10.52 -3.68
N TRP A 109 5.67 -9.21 -3.55
CA TRP A 109 5.73 -8.32 -4.72
C TRP A 109 6.98 -8.58 -5.56
N VAL A 110 8.15 -8.63 -4.93
CA VAL A 110 9.45 -8.78 -5.61
C VAL A 110 9.54 -10.11 -6.35
N ASN A 111 9.04 -11.19 -5.74
CA ASN A 111 9.18 -12.54 -6.31
C ASN A 111 8.00 -12.95 -7.21
N MET A 112 6.96 -12.11 -7.36
CA MET A 112 5.77 -12.47 -8.14
C MET A 112 6.02 -12.46 -9.66
N ASN A 113 6.79 -11.50 -10.18
CA ASN A 113 6.97 -11.35 -11.63
C ASN A 113 8.21 -10.51 -11.96
N ARG A 114 8.95 -10.85 -13.03
CA ARG A 114 10.11 -10.05 -13.50
C ARG A 114 9.83 -8.56 -13.79
N ARG A 115 8.56 -8.18 -13.96
CA ARG A 115 8.15 -6.79 -14.18
C ARG A 115 7.93 -6.00 -12.88
N THR A 116 7.87 -6.66 -11.72
CA THR A 116 7.81 -5.95 -10.44
C THR A 116 9.17 -5.38 -10.08
N ALA A 117 9.16 -4.29 -9.32
CA ALA A 117 10.38 -3.70 -8.80
C ALA A 117 11.02 -4.61 -7.74
N ASN A 118 12.34 -4.60 -7.67
CA ASN A 118 13.10 -5.23 -6.60
C ASN A 118 12.99 -4.44 -5.27
N TYR A 119 13.59 -4.98 -4.22
CA TYR A 119 13.55 -4.39 -2.88
C TYR A 119 14.08 -2.95 -2.77
N THR A 120 15.00 -2.54 -3.65
CA THR A 120 15.57 -1.18 -3.62
C THR A 120 14.60 -0.13 -4.16
N CYS A 121 13.74 -0.53 -5.09
CA CYS A 121 12.83 0.34 -5.81
C CYS A 121 11.41 0.32 -5.25
N ASN A 122 10.97 -0.84 -4.74
CA ASN A 122 9.72 -1.00 -4.00
C ASN A 122 9.80 -0.31 -2.63
N TRP A 123 8.66 0.06 -2.06
CA TRP A 123 8.62 0.68 -0.73
C TRP A 123 7.41 0.19 0.04
N ILE A 124 7.59 -0.62 1.08
CA ILE A 124 6.49 -1.07 1.94
C ILE A 124 6.99 -1.01 3.37
N THR A 125 6.35 -0.18 4.20
CA THR A 125 6.81 0.11 5.57
C THR A 125 5.66 0.27 6.54
N PRO A 126 5.91 0.07 7.84
CA PRO A 126 5.01 0.55 8.88
C PRO A 126 4.74 2.06 8.71
N LEU A 127 3.52 2.47 9.03
CA LEU A 127 3.10 3.86 9.01
C LEU A 127 3.68 4.60 10.23
N LEU A 128 4.86 5.19 10.06
CA LEU A 128 5.58 5.84 11.17
C LEU A 128 4.97 7.19 11.58
N TYR A 129 4.39 7.90 10.62
CA TYR A 129 3.82 9.24 10.80
C TYR A 129 2.43 9.25 10.16
N ALA A 130 1.39 9.02 10.97
CA ALA A 130 0.06 8.66 10.50
C ALA A 130 -0.51 9.67 9.49
N GLU A 131 -0.57 10.94 9.87
CA GLU A 131 -1.16 11.99 9.03
C GLU A 131 -0.38 12.19 7.73
N GLN A 132 0.94 12.31 7.80
CA GLN A 132 1.78 12.58 6.63
C GLN A 132 1.86 11.37 5.69
N GLY A 133 1.87 10.16 6.24
CA GLY A 133 1.83 8.93 5.45
C GLY A 133 0.47 8.73 4.78
N ALA A 134 -0.64 8.92 5.49
CA ALA A 134 -1.99 8.88 4.92
C ALA A 134 -2.16 9.93 3.80
N ALA A 135 -1.73 11.17 4.05
CA ALA A 135 -1.76 12.25 3.07
C ALA A 135 -0.88 11.93 1.84
N TYR A 136 0.28 11.32 2.06
CA TYR A 136 1.16 10.91 0.96
C TYR A 136 0.55 9.78 0.13
N THR A 137 -0.01 8.76 0.76
CA THR A 137 -0.64 7.62 0.08
C THR A 137 -1.80 8.07 -0.81
N ALA A 138 -2.65 8.96 -0.32
CA ALA A 138 -3.81 9.46 -1.06
C ALA A 138 -3.47 10.59 -2.06
N LYS A 139 -2.21 11.00 -2.23
CA LYS A 139 -1.84 12.24 -2.94
C LYS A 139 -2.35 12.32 -4.39
N SER A 140 -2.48 11.18 -5.08
CA SER A 140 -2.93 11.14 -6.47
C SER A 140 -4.38 11.62 -6.64
N THR A 141 -5.19 11.52 -5.58
CA THR A 141 -6.61 11.97 -5.57
C THR A 141 -6.76 13.47 -5.80
N LYS A 142 -5.71 14.27 -5.52
CA LYS A 142 -5.67 15.71 -5.83
C LYS A 142 -5.77 16.02 -7.33
N ARG A 143 -5.50 15.04 -8.19
CA ARG A 143 -5.63 15.20 -9.65
C ARG A 143 -7.08 15.11 -10.12
N PHE A 144 -8.02 14.70 -9.25
CA PHE A 144 -9.45 14.57 -9.55
C PHE A 144 -9.74 13.70 -10.79
N ALA A 145 -8.85 12.76 -11.08
CA ALA A 145 -9.05 11.75 -12.10
C ALA A 145 -9.74 10.53 -11.46
N ILE A 146 -10.64 9.89 -12.21
CA ILE A 146 -11.26 8.63 -11.77
C ILE A 146 -10.16 7.56 -11.75
N ASP A 147 -9.88 7.04 -10.56
CA ASP A 147 -8.93 5.95 -10.36
C ASP A 147 -9.67 4.62 -10.20
N GLU A 148 -10.27 4.15 -11.28
CA GLU A 148 -10.99 2.87 -11.26
C GLU A 148 -10.09 1.70 -10.89
N THR A 149 -8.81 1.75 -11.27
CA THR A 149 -7.85 0.69 -10.96
C THR A 149 -7.56 0.66 -9.45
N GLY A 150 -7.30 1.81 -8.83
CA GLY A 150 -7.12 1.90 -7.38
C GLY A 150 -8.37 1.45 -6.62
N LEU A 151 -9.56 1.86 -7.09
CA LEU A 151 -10.83 1.45 -6.48
C LEU A 151 -11.04 -0.07 -6.57
N ARG A 152 -10.76 -0.71 -7.71
CA ARG A 152 -10.88 -2.17 -7.89
C ARG A 152 -9.94 -2.97 -6.99
N HIS A 153 -8.84 -2.38 -6.53
CA HIS A 153 -7.86 -3.04 -5.66
C HIS A 153 -7.98 -2.63 -4.19
N THR A 154 -8.85 -1.68 -3.89
CA THR A 154 -9.25 -1.32 -2.52
C THR A 154 -10.11 -2.43 -1.93
N TRP A 155 -9.86 -2.76 -0.66
CA TRP A 155 -10.64 -3.76 0.06
C TRP A 155 -11.05 -3.20 1.42
N ARG A 156 -12.33 -3.35 1.77
CA ARG A 156 -12.89 -2.91 3.04
C ARG A 156 -13.60 -4.08 3.69
N ASN A 157 -13.12 -4.48 4.87
CA ASN A 157 -13.77 -5.50 5.66
C ASN A 157 -15.06 -4.94 6.28
N ILE A 158 -16.08 -5.79 6.36
CA ILE A 158 -17.32 -5.48 7.09
C ILE A 158 -17.03 -5.58 8.60
N ASP A 159 -16.28 -6.62 8.99
CA ASP A 159 -15.78 -6.82 10.34
C ASP A 159 -14.25 -6.98 10.30
N THR A 160 -13.54 -5.90 10.66
CA THR A 160 -12.08 -5.88 10.70
C THR A 160 -11.53 -6.82 11.78
N LYS A 161 -12.26 -7.03 12.88
CA LYS A 161 -11.81 -7.89 13.99
C LYS A 161 -11.71 -9.35 13.58
N ALA A 162 -12.68 -9.83 12.80
CA ALA A 162 -12.66 -11.18 12.24
C ALA A 162 -11.42 -11.48 11.37
N THR A 163 -10.77 -10.44 10.82
CA THR A 163 -9.54 -10.61 10.03
C THR A 163 -8.24 -10.52 10.85
N LEU A 164 -8.26 -9.84 12.00
CA LEU A 164 -7.10 -9.71 12.88
C LEU A 164 -6.90 -10.96 13.75
N ASP A 165 -8.00 -11.60 14.17
CA ASP A 165 -7.97 -12.80 15.02
C ASP A 165 -7.91 -14.10 14.19
N PHE A 166 -7.53 -14.03 12.91
CA PHE A 166 -7.60 -15.15 11.97
C PHE A 166 -6.51 -16.20 12.21
N ASP A 167 -6.92 -17.44 12.50
CA ASP A 167 -6.12 -18.69 12.61
C ASP A 167 -4.61 -18.50 12.39
N THR A 168 -3.93 -18.15 13.47
CA THR A 168 -2.53 -17.71 13.45
C THR A 168 -1.57 -18.81 13.05
N GLU A 169 -1.82 -20.07 13.44
CA GLU A 169 -0.94 -21.19 13.11
C GLU A 169 -1.04 -21.58 11.63
N ALA A 170 -2.26 -21.69 11.11
CA ALA A 170 -2.45 -21.96 9.69
C ALA A 170 -1.96 -20.79 8.83
N GLN A 171 -2.08 -19.56 9.33
CA GLN A 171 -1.53 -18.37 8.67
C GLN A 171 -0.01 -18.39 8.62
N ILE A 172 0.68 -18.70 9.72
CA ILE A 172 2.14 -18.86 9.74
C ILE A 172 2.55 -19.92 8.71
N THR A 173 1.90 -21.08 8.71
CA THR A 173 2.19 -22.18 7.77
C THR A 173 2.04 -21.75 6.31
N ARG A 174 0.99 -20.98 5.98
CA ARG A 174 0.81 -20.47 4.61
C ARG A 174 1.89 -19.47 4.22
N ILE A 175 2.28 -18.58 5.13
CA ILE A 175 3.36 -17.62 4.88
C ILE A 175 4.68 -18.35 4.61
N THR A 176 5.04 -19.33 5.44
CA THR A 176 6.29 -20.09 5.29
C THR A 176 6.30 -21.00 4.05
N ASN A 177 5.13 -21.46 3.60
CA ASN A 177 5.02 -22.22 2.34
C ASN A 177 5.06 -21.33 1.10
N ALA A 178 4.67 -20.05 1.22
CA ALA A 178 4.57 -19.14 0.09
C ALA A 178 5.86 -18.36 -0.20
N ILE A 179 6.75 -18.23 0.79
CA ILE A 179 7.94 -17.39 0.77
C ILE A 179 9.09 -18.15 1.40
N GLY A 180 10.22 -18.24 0.70
CA GLY A 180 11.42 -18.88 1.24
C GLY A 180 11.99 -18.09 2.42
N LEU A 181 12.70 -18.79 3.32
CA LEU A 181 13.30 -18.15 4.51
C LEU A 181 14.26 -17.01 4.10
N GLU A 182 15.17 -17.27 3.16
CA GLU A 182 16.11 -16.27 2.64
C GLU A 182 15.41 -15.05 2.04
N GLU A 183 14.31 -15.27 1.32
CA GLU A 183 13.52 -14.18 0.72
C GLU A 183 12.88 -13.32 1.81
N LEU A 184 12.37 -13.94 2.86
CA LEU A 184 11.74 -13.24 3.98
C LEU A 184 12.76 -12.47 4.82
N GLU A 185 13.93 -13.05 5.07
CA GLU A 185 15.05 -12.40 5.75
C GLU A 185 15.51 -11.17 4.98
N GLN A 186 15.77 -11.32 3.67
CA GLN A 186 16.14 -10.21 2.80
C GLN A 186 15.06 -9.12 2.76
N ALA A 187 13.78 -9.51 2.65
CA ALA A 187 12.68 -8.55 2.69
C ALA A 187 12.62 -7.79 4.02
N HIS A 188 12.85 -8.47 5.15
CA HIS A 188 12.87 -7.86 6.47
C HIS A 188 14.03 -6.86 6.64
N GLU A 189 15.22 -7.17 6.12
CA GLU A 189 16.35 -6.24 6.08
C GLU A 189 16.00 -4.97 5.29
N TRP A 190 15.39 -5.13 4.10
CA TRP A 190 14.98 -3.99 3.29
C TRP A 190 13.89 -3.15 3.93
N VAL A 191 12.96 -3.76 4.68
CA VAL A 191 11.99 -3.01 5.49
C VAL A 191 12.70 -2.11 6.50
N ASN A 192 13.78 -2.56 7.15
CA ASN A 192 14.58 -1.72 8.05
C ASN A 192 15.20 -0.52 7.32
N VAL A 193 15.79 -0.77 6.14
CA VAL A 193 16.37 0.29 5.30
C VAL A 193 15.29 1.30 4.90
N HIS A 194 14.12 0.84 4.49
CA HIS A 194 13.01 1.71 4.12
C HIS A 194 12.53 2.56 5.31
N ILE A 195 12.39 1.97 6.51
CA ILE A 195 12.05 2.69 7.75
C ILE A 195 13.03 3.83 8.02
N VAL A 196 14.35 3.56 7.96
CA VAL A 196 15.38 4.57 8.16
C VAL A 196 15.25 5.70 7.14
N ASN A 197 15.00 5.36 5.89
CA ASN A 197 14.86 6.36 4.85
C ASN A 197 13.55 7.16 4.94
N VAL A 198 12.44 6.58 5.43
CA VAL A 198 11.22 7.34 5.75
C VAL A 198 11.53 8.38 6.81
N LYS A 199 12.20 7.99 7.90
CA LYS A 199 12.58 8.90 8.99
C LYS A 199 13.45 10.06 8.48
N ARG A 200 14.52 9.75 7.73
CA ARG A 200 15.40 10.77 7.12
C ARG A 200 14.63 11.74 6.21
N ARG A 201 13.74 11.22 5.36
CA ARG A 201 12.92 12.07 4.46
C ARG A 201 11.96 12.96 5.24
N PHE A 202 11.44 12.47 6.35
CA PHE A 202 10.57 13.26 7.23
C PHE A 202 11.36 14.37 7.92
N GLU A 203 12.48 14.05 8.56
CA GLU A 203 13.37 15.03 9.21
C GLU A 203 13.81 16.13 8.22
N ALA A 204 14.22 15.75 7.01
CA ALA A 204 14.60 16.71 5.97
C ALA A 204 13.43 17.62 5.52
N ARG A 205 12.19 17.13 5.53
CA ARG A 205 11.00 17.96 5.24
C ARG A 205 10.72 18.94 6.37
N GLN A 206 10.84 18.50 7.62
CA GLN A 206 10.67 19.37 8.80
C GLN A 206 11.73 20.48 8.83
N ALA A 207 12.99 20.14 8.54
CA ALA A 207 14.08 21.12 8.45
C ALA A 207 13.80 22.18 7.37
N ARG A 208 13.28 21.79 6.20
CA ARG A 208 12.90 22.73 5.14
C ARG A 208 11.66 23.58 5.49
N GLY A 209 10.70 23.01 6.22
CA GLY A 209 9.49 23.72 6.65
C GLY A 209 9.74 24.74 7.76
N LYS A 210 10.85 24.62 8.51
CA LYS A 210 11.30 25.59 9.51
C LYS A 210 12.23 26.69 8.95
N ALA A 211 12.57 26.62 7.67
CA ALA A 211 13.54 27.52 7.03
C ALA A 211 12.90 28.74 6.32
N TYR A 212 11.64 29.05 6.62
CA TYR A 212 10.90 30.22 6.13
C TYR A 212 10.16 30.90 7.27
#